data_AF-W2QCX5-F1
#
_entry.id   AF-W2QCX5-F1
#
_cell.length_a   1.000
_cell.length_b   1.000
_cell.length_c   1.000
_cell.angle_alpha   90.00
_cell.angle_beta   90.00
_cell.angle_gamma   90.00
#
_symmetry.space_group_name_H-M   'P 1'
#
loop_
_entity.id
_entity.type
_entity.pdbx_description
1 polymer ?
#
loop_
_entity_poly.entity_id
_entity_poly.type
_entity_poly.pdbx_seq_one_letter_code
_entity_poly.pdbx_strand_id
1 'polypeptide(L)' 'MLARQTARIARQTRAYSGLVNKESHVAADQKLFTTVKRPTYIKRESDGPLFKGMLVGLGFGFVQILRGEVSMATGTGKKE' A
#
# COMPACT_ATOMS: atom_id res chain seq x y z
N MET A 1 1.12 -31.90 27.57
CA MET A 1 0.27 -31.28 26.53
C MET A 1 -0.40 -29.96 26.95
N LEU A 2 -0.41 -29.58 28.23
CA LEU A 2 -1.00 -28.31 28.72
C LEU A 2 -0.24 -27.04 28.31
N ALA A 3 1.10 -27.08 28.24
CA ALA A 3 1.92 -25.91 27.90
C ALA A 3 1.71 -25.39 26.46
N ARG A 4 1.30 -26.27 25.53
CA ARG A 4 1.01 -25.88 24.14
C ARG A 4 -0.34 -25.17 24.01
N GLN A 5 -1.31 -25.51 24.85
CA GLN A 5 -2.62 -24.82 24.89
C GLN A 5 -2.51 -23.44 25.53
N THR A 6 -1.75 -23.29 26.62
CA THR A 6 -1.53 -21.99 27.27
C THR A 6 -0.78 -21.01 26.37
N ALA A 7 0.22 -21.48 25.63
CA ALA A 7 0.92 -20.64 24.63
C ALA A 7 0.00 -20.18 23.49
N ARG A 8 -0.98 -21.00 23.09
CA ARG A 8 -1.94 -20.66 22.03
C ARG A 8 -2.95 -19.60 22.51
N ILE A 9 -3.40 -19.70 23.76
CA ILE A 9 -4.30 -18.73 24.41
C ILE A 9 -3.59 -17.40 24.66
N ALA A 10 -2.35 -17.43 25.17
CA ALA A 10 -1.53 -16.23 25.40
C ALA A 10 -1.17 -15.48 24.10
N ARG A 11 -1.03 -16.21 22.98
CA ARG A 11 -0.84 -15.61 21.65
C ARG A 11 -2.11 -14.92 21.14
N GLN A 12 -3.29 -15.45 21.46
CA GLN A 12 -4.56 -14.83 21.07
C GLN A 12 -4.84 -13.55 21.86
N THR A 13 -4.58 -13.50 23.18
CA THR A 13 -4.82 -12.29 23.99
C THR A 13 -3.94 -11.11 23.58
N ARG A 14 -2.70 -11.34 23.12
CA ARG A 14 -1.81 -10.26 22.64
C ARG A 14 -2.25 -9.68 21.29
N ALA A 15 -3.00 -10.42 20.48
CA ALA A 15 -3.51 -9.95 19.19
C ALA A 15 -4.75 -9.03 19.32
N TYR A 16 -5.61 -9.26 20.32
CA TYR A 16 -6.82 -8.46 20.52
C TYR A 16 -6.60 -7.18 21.33
N SER A 17 -5.60 -7.15 22.21
CA SER A 17 -5.29 -5.97 23.05
C SER A 17 -4.78 -4.76 22.23
N GLY A 18 -4.07 -5.00 21.12
CA GLY A 18 -3.46 -3.93 20.31
C GLY A 18 -4.38 -3.27 19.28
N LEU A 19 -5.62 -3.74 19.10
CA LEU A 19 -6.59 -3.13 18.18
C LEU A 19 -7.50 -2.11 18.89
N VAL A 20 -7.72 -2.28 20.19
CA VAL A 20 -8.59 -1.40 21.00
C VAL A 20 -7.82 -0.27 21.66
N ASN A 21 -6.53 -0.46 21.96
CA ASN A 21 -5.64 0.54 22.60
C ASN A 21 -4.75 1.28 21.59
N LYS A 22 -5.27 1.64 20.40
CA LYS A 22 -4.59 2.59 19.52
C LYS A 22 -5.14 3.98 19.80
N GLU A 23 -4.25 4.97 19.87
CA GLU A 23 -4.68 6.36 19.96
C GLU A 23 -5.62 6.69 18.79
N SER A 24 -6.75 7.32 19.10
CA SER A 24 -7.73 7.68 18.09
C SER A 24 -7.20 8.80 17.21
N HIS A 25 -6.95 8.50 15.94
CA HIS A 25 -6.53 9.49 14.94
C HIS A 25 -7.71 10.26 14.32
N VAL A 26 -8.96 9.96 14.71
CA VAL A 26 -10.17 10.45 14.04
C VAL A 26 -10.27 11.98 14.07
N ALA A 27 -10.03 12.62 15.22
CA ALA A 27 -10.09 14.07 15.32
C ALA A 27 -8.97 14.76 14.52
N ALA A 28 -7.77 14.16 14.52
CA ALA A 28 -6.63 14.66 13.75
C ALA A 28 -6.88 14.54 12.23
N ASP A 29 -7.44 13.42 11.79
CA ASP A 29 -7.85 13.22 10.40
C ASP A 29 -8.97 14.20 10.01
N GLN A 30 -10.01 14.38 10.83
CA GLN A 30 -11.08 15.35 10.54
C GLN A 30 -10.53 16.77 10.36
N LYS A 31 -9.59 17.20 11.22
CA LYS A 31 -8.90 18.48 11.06
C LYS A 31 -8.12 18.51 9.75
N LEU A 32 -7.28 17.50 9.48
CA LEU A 32 -6.48 17.41 8.26
C LEU A 32 -7.35 17.51 6.99
N PHE A 33 -8.47 16.80 6.94
CA PHE A 33 -9.35 16.76 5.78
C PHE A 33 -10.21 18.02 5.60
N THR A 34 -10.39 18.83 6.65
CA THR A 34 -11.17 20.08 6.56
C THR A 34 -10.30 21.32 6.41
N THR A 35 -9.06 21.33 6.93
CA THR A 35 -8.19 22.51 6.94
C THR A 35 -7.21 22.57 5.79
N VAL A 36 -6.75 21.42 5.27
CA VAL A 36 -5.71 21.38 4.23
C VAL A 36 -6.31 21.46 2.84
N LYS A 37 -5.92 22.48 2.07
CA LYS A 37 -6.27 22.67 0.66
C LYS A 37 -5.37 21.85 -0.27
N ARG A 38 -5.46 20.52 -0.18
CA ARG A 38 -4.83 19.56 -1.10
C ARG A 38 -5.89 18.58 -1.61
N PRO A 39 -5.70 17.95 -2.78
CA PRO A 39 -6.59 16.90 -3.26
C PRO A 39 -6.70 15.77 -2.22
N THR A 40 -7.88 15.15 -2.12
CA THR A 40 -8.18 14.13 -1.10
C THR A 40 -7.22 12.94 -1.13
N TYR A 41 -6.67 12.61 -2.30
CA TYR A 41 -5.73 11.52 -2.52
C TYR A 41 -4.25 11.86 -2.23
N ILE A 42 -3.92 13.10 -1.83
CA ILE A 42 -2.55 13.53 -1.44
C ILE A 42 -2.59 14.39 -0.16
N LYS A 43 -3.53 14.12 0.75
CA LYS A 43 -3.72 14.97 1.93
C LYS A 43 -2.72 14.64 3.03
N ARG A 44 -2.40 13.36 3.23
CA ARG A 44 -1.40 12.92 4.21
C ARG A 44 -0.01 13.03 3.61
N GLU A 45 0.98 13.20 4.48
CA GLU A 45 2.39 13.26 4.06
C GLU A 45 2.86 11.94 3.43
N SER A 46 2.32 10.81 3.90
CA SER A 46 2.55 9.48 3.34
C SER A 46 2.02 9.29 1.92
N ASP A 47 1.00 10.06 1.53
CA ASP A 47 0.32 9.88 0.25
C ASP A 47 1.21 10.30 -0.93
N GLY A 48 2.10 11.28 -0.71
CA GLY A 48 3.02 11.77 -1.75
C GLY A 48 3.96 10.68 -2.28
N PRO A 49 4.74 10.02 -1.41
CA PRO A 49 5.58 8.88 -1.80
C PRO A 49 4.79 7.72 -2.41
N LEU A 50 3.62 7.38 -1.85
CA LEU A 50 2.75 6.31 -2.38
C LEU A 50 2.27 6.63 -3.80
N PHE A 51 1.80 7.86 -4.03
CA PHE A 51 1.34 8.31 -5.33
C PHE A 51 2.47 8.31 -6.36
N LYS A 52 3.66 8.79 -5.99
CA LYS A 52 4.85 8.73 -6.85
C LYS A 52 5.21 7.29 -7.22
N GLY A 53 5.19 6.36 -6.26
CA GLY A 53 5.45 4.95 -6.51
C GLY A 53 4.46 4.35 -7.52
N MET A 54 3.17 4.67 -7.38
CA MET A 54 2.14 4.23 -8.31
C MET A 54 2.36 4.78 -9.73
N LEU A 55 2.69 6.08 -9.86
CA LEU A 55 2.98 6.70 -11.16
C LEU A 55 4.21 6.08 -11.84
N VAL A 56 5.27 5.81 -11.09
CA VAL A 56 6.48 5.15 -11.62
C VAL A 56 6.15 3.74 -12.11
N GLY A 57 5.40 2.96 -11.32
CA GLY A 57 4.97 1.62 -11.73
C GLY A 57 4.12 1.63 -12.99
N LEU A 58 3.19 2.59 -13.11
CA LEU A 58 2.34 2.75 -14.30
C LEU A 58 3.18 3.13 -15.52
N GLY A 59 4.09 4.11 -15.39
CA GLY A 59 4.97 4.52 -16.48
C GLY A 59 5.86 3.37 -16.97
N PHE A 60 6.42 2.59 -16.05
CA PHE A 60 7.21 1.41 -16.39
C PHE A 60 6.38 0.34 -17.12
N GLY A 61 5.15 0.08 -16.66
CA GLY A 61 4.21 -0.81 -17.33
C GLY A 61 3.88 -0.35 -18.76
N PHE A 62 3.64 0.95 -18.95
CA PHE A 62 3.35 1.52 -20.26
C PHE A 62 4.51 1.35 -21.25
N VAL A 63 5.75 1.61 -20.80
CA VAL A 63 6.95 1.38 -21.63
C VAL A 63 7.09 -0.09 -22.02
N GLN A 64 6.80 -1.02 -21.10
CA GLN A 64 6.84 -2.45 -21.42
C GLN A 64 5.78 -2.86 -22.46
N ILE A 65 4.57 -2.29 -22.38
CA ILE A 65 3.52 -2.53 -23.37
C ILE A 65 3.98 -2.07 -24.76
N LEU A 66 4.45 -0.83 -24.88
CA LEU A 66 4.93 -0.30 -26.15
C LEU A 66 6.08 -1.13 -26.71
N ARG A 67 7.04 -1.51 -25.86
CA ARG A 67 8.14 -2.38 -26.27
C ARG A 67 7.63 -3.74 -26.76
N GLY A 68 6.66 -4.32 -26.06
CA GLY A 68 6.02 -5.57 -26.46
C GLY A 68 5.34 -5.47 -27.83
N GLU A 69 4.56 -4.42 -28.06
CA GLU A 69 3.89 -4.18 -29.34
C GLU A 69 4.90 -4.01 -30.49
N VAL A 70 5.98 -3.25 -30.28
CA VAL A 70 7.04 -3.09 -31.29
C VAL A 70 7.75 -4.41 -31.57
N SER A 71 8.08 -5.20 -30.54
CA SER A 71 8.67 -6.53 -30.73
C SER A 71 7.74 -7.47 -31.50
N MET A 72 6.44 -7.45 -31.21
CA MET A 72 5.44 -8.25 -31.93
C MET A 72 5.31 -7.81 -33.39
N ALA A 73 5.26 -6.50 -33.65
CA ALA A 73 5.13 -5.95 -35.00
C ALA A 73 6.37 -6.21 -35.87
N THR A 74 7.57 -6.19 -35.27
CA THR A 74 8.84 -6.41 -35.99
C THR A 74 9.32 -7.86 -35.96
N GLY A 75 8.64 -8.74 -35.23
CA GLY A 75 9.03 -10.15 -35.07
C GLY A 75 10.35 -10.36 -34.31
N THR A 76 10.82 -9.36 -33.55
CA THR A 76 12.11 -9.36 -32.85
C THR A 76 11.97 -9.77 -31.38
N GLY A 77 13.09 -10.13 -30.73
CA GLY A 77 13.11 -10.40 -29.28
C GLY A 77 12.55 -11.76 -28.86
N LYS A 78 12.46 -12.71 -29.80
CA LYS A 78 12.20 -14.12 -29.46
C LYS A 78 13.41 -14.69 -28.72
N LYS A 79 13.14 -15.50 -27.69
CA LYS A 79 14.18 -16.35 -27.10
C LYS A 79 14.49 -17.46 -28.10
N GLU A 80 15.78 -17.73 -28.33
CA GLU A 80 16.22 -18.95 -28.99
C GLU A 80 15.76 -20.19 -28.23
#